data_AF-A0ABD0BAE0-F1
#
_entry.id   AF-A0ABD0BAE0-F1
#
_cell.length_a   1.000
_cell.length_b   1.000
_cell.length_c   1.000
_cell.angle_alpha   90.00
_cell.angle_beta   90.00
_cell.angle_gamma   90.00
#
_symmetry.space_group_name_H-M   'P 1'
#
loop_
_entity.id
_entity.type
_entity.pdbx_description
1 polymer ?
#
loop_
_entity_poly.entity_id
_entity_poly.type
_entity_poly.pdbx_seq_one_letter_code
_entity_poly.pdbx_strand_id
1 'polypeptide(L)'
;MKFIDFSNDGYTRTNRKKASNNLKDSDRAKERYQELVNLVRFGKSKLKILTTSEYYEGTIDPQNGADWNQSAPIDTKPTLLDFKKTVGDYLAWEVSNLLKQKSGDDRLGKWIPH
;
A
#
# COMPACT_ATOMS: atom_id res chain seq x y z
N MET A 1 15.47 -10.58 -14.22
CA MET A 1 14.00 -10.79 -14.33
C MET A 1 13.30 -9.43 -14.26
N LYS A 2 12.10 -9.31 -14.83
CA LYS A 2 11.30 -8.07 -14.80
C LYS A 2 10.06 -8.32 -13.95
N PHE A 3 9.83 -7.46 -12.97
CA PHE A 3 8.71 -7.51 -12.04
C PHE A 3 7.76 -6.35 -12.35
N ILE A 4 6.48 -6.69 -12.44
CA ILE A 4 5.42 -5.77 -12.81
C ILE A 4 4.32 -5.88 -11.77
N ASP A 5 3.92 -4.76 -11.20
CA ASP A 5 2.75 -4.68 -10.33
C ASP A 5 1.48 -4.53 -11.19
N PHE A 6 0.57 -5.50 -11.07
CA PHE A 6 -0.73 -5.51 -11.74
C PHE A 6 -1.87 -5.03 -10.84
N SER A 7 -1.58 -4.48 -9.66
CA SER A 7 -2.60 -3.93 -8.74
C SER A 7 -3.44 -2.85 -9.41
N ASN A 8 -2.87 -2.12 -10.38
CA ASN A 8 -3.59 -1.19 -11.25
C ASN A 8 -3.25 -1.43 -12.73
N ASP A 9 -3.99 -2.33 -13.37
CA ASP A 9 -3.84 -2.62 -14.81
C ASP A 9 -4.74 -1.75 -15.72
N GLY A 10 -5.47 -0.79 -15.13
CA GLY A 10 -6.39 0.10 -15.84
C GLY A 10 -7.76 -0.52 -16.17
N TYR A 11 -7.98 -1.82 -15.89
CA TYR A 11 -9.28 -2.45 -16.05
C TYR A 11 -10.08 -2.38 -14.73
N THR A 12 -11.31 -1.89 -14.81
CA THR A 12 -12.29 -2.06 -13.73
C THR A 12 -13.04 -3.36 -13.93
N ARG A 13 -13.08 -4.19 -12.89
CA ARG A 13 -13.92 -5.39 -12.83
C ARG A 13 -15.19 -5.09 -12.03
N THR A 14 -16.35 -5.43 -12.57
CA THR A 14 -17.63 -5.23 -11.87
C THR A 14 -18.10 -6.53 -11.19
N ASN A 15 -19.37 -6.59 -10.80
CA ASN A 15 -19.88 -7.68 -9.99
C ASN A 15 -19.85 -9.00 -10.80
N ARG A 16 -19.27 -10.06 -10.20
CA ARG A 16 -19.04 -11.37 -10.83
C ARG A 16 -20.30 -11.98 -11.48
N LYS A 17 -21.50 -11.63 -10.98
CA LYS A 17 -22.79 -12.12 -11.47
C LYS A 17 -23.22 -11.56 -12.84
N LYS A 18 -22.61 -10.50 -13.35
CA LYS A 18 -22.92 -9.90 -14.67
C LYS A 18 -21.75 -10.06 -15.65
N ALA A 19 -21.48 -11.31 -16.02
CA ALA A 19 -20.30 -11.69 -16.81
C ALA A 19 -20.17 -10.96 -18.16
N SER A 20 -21.28 -10.59 -18.81
CA SER A 20 -21.28 -10.00 -20.16
C SER A 20 -20.67 -8.59 -20.25
N ASN A 21 -20.56 -7.86 -19.13
CA ASN A 21 -19.96 -6.52 -19.10
C ASN A 21 -19.05 -6.35 -17.86
N ASN A 22 -18.36 -7.44 -17.50
CA ASN A 22 -17.63 -7.51 -16.24
C ASN A 22 -16.24 -6.84 -16.30
N LEU A 23 -15.67 -6.63 -17.49
CA LEU A 23 -14.35 -6.03 -17.66
C LEU A 23 -14.49 -4.75 -18.49
N LYS A 24 -14.11 -3.61 -17.91
CA LYS A 24 -14.20 -2.30 -18.56
C LYS A 24 -12.84 -1.62 -18.54
N ASP A 25 -12.44 -1.10 -19.68
CA ASP A 25 -11.28 -0.20 -19.76
C ASP A 25 -11.67 1.12 -19.07
N SER A 26 -11.04 1.40 -17.92
CA SER A 26 -11.35 2.56 -17.07
C SER A 26 -10.20 3.57 -16.99
N ASP A 27 -8.96 3.14 -17.21
CA ASP A 27 -7.79 4.00 -17.28
C ASP A 27 -6.75 3.42 -18.24
N ARG A 28 -7.01 3.61 -19.54
CA ARG A 28 -6.07 3.32 -20.63
C ARG A 28 -5.46 1.91 -20.55
N ALA A 29 -6.28 0.91 -20.19
CA ALA A 29 -5.82 -0.45 -19.94
C ALA A 29 -5.05 -1.00 -21.15
N LYS A 30 -5.60 -0.85 -22.35
CA LYS A 30 -4.94 -1.30 -23.59
C LYS A 30 -3.55 -0.70 -23.78
N GLU A 31 -3.37 0.59 -23.47
CA GLU A 31 -2.08 1.26 -23.58
C GLU A 31 -1.09 0.75 -22.52
N ARG A 32 -1.56 0.55 -21.28
CA ARG A 32 -0.76 -0.07 -20.21
C ARG A 32 -0.26 -1.45 -20.61
N TYR A 33 -1.12 -2.31 -21.15
CA TYR A 33 -0.71 -3.64 -21.64
C TYR A 33 0.28 -3.55 -22.82
N GLN A 34 0.10 -2.59 -23.73
CA GLN A 34 1.05 -2.37 -24.82
C GLN A 34 2.41 -1.88 -24.31
N GLU A 35 2.42 -1.02 -23.30
CA GLU A 35 3.63 -0.58 -22.61
C GLU A 35 4.33 -1.75 -21.92
N LEU A 36 3.60 -2.63 -21.25
CA LEU A 36 4.17 -3.83 -20.62
C LEU A 36 4.93 -4.70 -21.61
N VAL A 37 4.34 -4.97 -22.79
CA VAL A 37 5.03 -5.70 -23.86
C VAL A 37 6.33 -4.99 -24.27
N ASN A 38 6.28 -3.66 -24.38
CA ASN A 38 7.45 -2.86 -24.72
C ASN A 38 8.51 -2.86 -23.61
N LEU A 39 8.12 -2.81 -22.34
CA LEU A 39 9.02 -2.90 -21.19
C LEU A 39 9.70 -4.28 -21.13
N VAL A 40 8.94 -5.35 -21.39
CA VAL A 40 9.52 -6.71 -21.45
C VAL A 40 10.55 -6.81 -22.58
N ARG A 41 10.28 -6.20 -23.73
CA ARG A 41 11.16 -6.28 -24.91
C ARG A 41 12.35 -5.33 -24.87
N PHE A 42 12.16 -4.09 -24.44
CA PHE A 42 13.12 -2.99 -24.56
C PHE A 42 13.60 -2.42 -23.20
N GLY A 43 13.05 -2.92 -22.09
CA GLY A 43 13.38 -2.47 -20.74
C GLY A 43 12.82 -1.10 -20.39
N LYS A 44 13.34 -0.54 -19.29
CA LYS A 44 12.89 0.72 -18.66
C LYS A 44 12.77 1.94 -19.60
N SER A 45 13.45 1.94 -20.76
CA SER A 45 13.41 3.05 -21.73
C SER A 45 12.01 3.33 -22.32
N LYS A 46 11.08 2.39 -22.16
CA LYS A 46 9.70 2.49 -22.66
C LYS A 46 8.68 2.83 -21.59
N LEU A 47 9.13 3.14 -20.36
CA LEU A 47 8.27 3.53 -19.26
C LEU A 47 7.59 4.87 -19.56
N LYS A 48 6.26 4.92 -19.53
CA LYS A 48 5.43 6.08 -19.89
C LYS A 48 4.23 6.25 -18.96
N ILE A 49 3.42 5.21 -18.78
CA ILE A 49 2.21 5.21 -17.94
C ILE A 49 2.53 4.56 -16.60
N LEU A 50 3.25 3.45 -16.60
CA LEU A 50 3.65 2.78 -15.38
C LEU A 50 4.72 3.59 -14.66
N THR A 51 4.70 3.50 -13.34
CA THR A 51 5.66 4.16 -12.47
C THR A 51 6.86 3.25 -12.17
N THR A 52 7.94 3.84 -11.65
CA THR A 52 9.10 3.07 -11.20
C THR A 52 8.82 2.19 -9.98
N SER A 53 7.73 2.43 -9.26
CA SER A 53 7.23 1.52 -8.22
C SER A 53 6.49 0.32 -8.80
N GLU A 54 5.82 0.49 -9.94
CA GLU A 54 5.06 -0.58 -10.60
C GLU A 54 5.94 -1.44 -11.54
N TYR A 55 7.13 -0.96 -11.92
CA TYR A 55 8.08 -1.69 -12.76
C TYR A 55 9.48 -1.72 -12.14
N TYR A 56 9.98 -2.94 -11.89
CA TYR A 56 11.30 -3.18 -11.30
C TYR A 56 12.06 -4.29 -12.04
N GLU A 57 13.37 -4.10 -12.25
CA GLU A 57 14.25 -5.12 -12.80
C GLU A 57 15.13 -5.67 -11.67
N GLY A 58 14.97 -6.96 -11.37
CA GLY A 58 15.68 -7.64 -10.28
C GLY A 58 16.33 -8.94 -10.75
N THR A 59 17.22 -9.49 -9.93
CA THR A 59 17.81 -10.81 -10.17
C THR A 59 17.08 -11.83 -9.31
N ILE A 60 16.80 -13.00 -9.89
CA ILE A 60 16.29 -14.15 -9.14
C ILE A 60 17.42 -15.15 -8.93
N ASP A 61 17.40 -15.84 -7.80
CA ASP A 61 18.25 -17.00 -7.54
C ASP A 61 17.63 -18.25 -8.19
N PRO A 62 18.25 -18.83 -9.24
CA PRO A 62 17.71 -20.04 -9.87
C PRO A 62 17.70 -21.27 -8.93
N GLN A 63 18.47 -21.25 -7.84
CA GLN A 63 18.55 -22.36 -6.88
C GLN A 63 17.60 -22.18 -5.69
N ASN A 64 17.07 -20.97 -5.48
CA ASN A 64 16.20 -20.64 -4.34
C ASN A 64 14.95 -19.89 -4.81
N GLY A 65 13.81 -20.56 -4.81
CA GLY A 65 12.54 -20.02 -5.29
C GLY A 65 11.84 -19.00 -4.38
N ALA A 66 12.46 -18.59 -3.27
CA ALA A 66 11.85 -17.67 -2.32
C ALA A 66 11.65 -16.24 -2.87
N ASP A 67 12.30 -15.90 -3.98
CA ASP A 67 12.40 -14.55 -4.52
C ASP A 67 11.63 -14.35 -5.84
N TRP A 68 10.70 -15.25 -6.15
CA TRP A 68 9.86 -15.17 -7.36
C TRP A 68 8.83 -14.05 -7.30
N ASN A 69 8.53 -13.53 -6.11
CA ASN A 69 7.57 -12.45 -5.90
C ASN A 69 8.26 -11.25 -5.23
N GLN A 70 9.17 -10.60 -5.97
CA GLN A 70 9.82 -9.36 -5.53
C GLN A 70 8.95 -8.14 -5.86
N SER A 71 8.95 -7.17 -4.95
CA SER A 71 8.40 -5.83 -5.18
C SER A 71 9.53 -4.81 -5.30
N ALA A 72 9.25 -3.65 -5.90
CA ALA A 72 10.21 -2.56 -5.95
C ALA A 72 10.62 -2.15 -4.52
N PRO A 73 11.91 -1.92 -4.24
CA PRO A 73 12.35 -1.43 -2.95
C PRO A 73 11.64 -0.12 -2.60
N ILE A 74 11.01 -0.06 -1.43
CA ILE A 74 10.39 1.16 -0.90
C ILE A 74 11.36 1.89 0.01
N ASP A 75 11.37 3.22 -0.03
CA ASP A 75 12.12 4.00 0.95
C ASP A 75 11.39 3.95 2.29
N THR A 76 11.99 3.25 3.26
CA THR A 76 11.46 3.11 4.61
C THR A 76 11.96 4.20 5.55
N LYS A 77 12.68 5.21 5.06
CA LYS A 77 13.11 6.34 5.89
C LYS A 77 11.89 7.16 6.29
N PRO A 78 11.59 7.27 7.59
CA PRO A 78 10.45 8.05 8.06
C PRO A 78 10.61 9.51 7.66
N THR A 79 9.52 10.14 7.25
CA THR A 79 9.54 11.56 6.90
C THR A 79 9.49 12.42 8.17
N LEU A 80 9.86 13.69 8.05
CA LEU A 80 9.69 14.67 9.14
C LEU A 80 8.22 14.79 9.56
N LEU A 81 7.28 14.60 8.63
CA LEU A 81 5.85 14.62 8.91
C LEU A 81 5.44 13.44 9.78
N ASP A 82 5.91 12.22 9.44
CA ASP A 82 5.64 11.01 10.22
C ASP A 82 6.19 11.14 11.64
N PHE A 83 7.38 11.74 11.77
CA PHE A 83 7.97 12.04 13.07
C PHE A 83 7.09 13.01 13.88
N LYS A 84 6.70 14.15 13.31
CA LYS A 84 5.82 15.14 13.96
C LYS A 84 4.49 14.51 14.38
N LYS A 85 3.89 13.69 13.53
CA LYS A 85 2.67 12.96 13.82
C LYS A 85 2.87 12.03 15.01
N THR A 86 3.93 11.23 15.01
CA THR A 86 4.21 10.26 16.08
C THR A 86 4.40 10.94 17.43
N VAL A 87 5.18 12.03 17.47
CA VAL A 87 5.37 12.82 18.70
C VAL A 87 4.06 13.48 19.14
N GLY A 88 3.28 14.02 18.20
CA GLY A 88 1.98 14.62 18.49
C GLY A 88 0.98 13.61 19.07
N ASP A 89 0.87 12.42 18.46
CA ASP A 89 0.00 11.34 18.92
C ASP A 89 0.39 10.89 20.35
N TYR A 90 1.70 10.77 20.62
CA TYR A 90 2.21 10.43 21.94
C TYR A 90 1.87 11.50 22.99
N LEU A 91 2.13 12.77 22.70
CA LEU A 91 1.84 13.87 23.63
C LEU A 91 0.33 14.01 23.88
N ALA A 92 -0.50 13.84 22.85
CA ALA A 92 -1.95 13.85 22.99
C ALA A 92 -2.44 12.71 23.89
N TRP A 93 -1.87 11.51 23.72
CA TRP A 93 -2.13 10.37 24.60
C TRP A 93 -1.71 10.66 26.04
N GLU A 94 -0.51 11.22 26.25
CA GLU A 94 0.01 11.55 27.58
C GLU A 94 -0.85 12.60 28.29
N VAL A 95 -1.25 13.67 27.59
CA VAL A 95 -2.17 14.69 28.11
C VAL A 95 -3.53 14.08 28.43
N SER A 96 -4.06 13.21 27.58
CA SER A 96 -5.32 12.50 27.86
C SER A 96 -5.21 11.65 29.13
N ASN A 97 -4.08 10.97 29.32
CA ASN A 97 -3.84 10.14 30.50
C ASN A 97 -3.72 10.99 31.78
N LEU A 98 -3.03 12.14 31.70
CA LEU A 98 -2.91 13.08 32.82
C LEU A 98 -4.27 13.70 33.19
N LEU A 99 -5.09 14.05 32.20
CA LEU A 99 -6.45 14.55 32.44
C LEU A 99 -7.30 13.47 33.11
N LYS A 100 -7.26 12.21 32.64
CA LYS A 100 -7.94 11.09 33.29
C LYS A 100 -7.48 10.86 34.72
N GLN A 101 -6.19 11.01 35.01
CA GLN A 101 -5.67 10.94 36.38
C GLN A 101 -6.18 12.10 37.25
N LYS A 102 -6.27 13.32 36.71
CA LYS A 102 -6.83 14.48 37.43
C LYS A 102 -8.34 14.40 37.62
N SER A 103 -9.06 13.75 36.71
CA SER A 103 -10.50 13.47 36.82
C SER A 103 -10.79 12.24 37.70
N GLY A 104 -9.78 11.64 38.31
CA GLY A 104 -9.85 10.39 39.07
C GLY A 104 -9.73 10.54 40.59
N ASP A 105 -10.06 11.70 41.15
CA ASP A 105 -10.37 11.87 42.59
C ASP A 105 -11.88 12.17 42.80
N ASP A 106 -12.75 11.57 41.98
CA ASP A 106 -14.17 11.45 42.33
C ASP A 106 -14.57 9.98 42.42
N ARG A 107 -14.54 9.54 43.68
CA ARG A 107 -15.10 8.35 44.30
C ARG A 107 -16.32 7.80 43.55
N LEU A 108 -16.15 6.73 42.78
CA LEU A 108 -17.26 5.85 42.39
C LEU A 108 -17.20 4.59 43.26
N GLY A 109 -17.89 4.68 44.39
CA GLY A 109 -18.18 3.53 45.25
C GLY A 109 -18.88 2.43 44.44
N LYS A 110 -18.25 1.25 44.41
CA LYS A 110 -18.92 0.01 43.99
C LYS A 110 -20.02 -0.31 44.99
N TRP A 111 -21.27 0.00 44.65
CA TRP A 111 -22.43 -0.61 45.30
C TRP A 111 -22.59 -2.03 44.78
N ILE A 112 -22.45 -3.01 45.67
CA ILE A 112 -22.75 -4.42 45.41
C ILE A 112 -24.08 -4.72 46.09
N PRO A 113 -25.15 -5.10 45.36
CA PRO A 113 -26.40 -5.50 45.97
C PRO A 113 -26.34 -6.97 46.42
N HIS A 114 -26.99 -7.24 47.56
CA HIS A 114 -27.25 -8.56 48.14
C HIS A 114 -28.40 -9.29 47.44
#